data_AF-A0A848KV47-F1
#
_entry.id   AF-A0A848KV47-F1
#
_cell.length_a   1.000
_cell.length_b   1.000
_cell.length_c   1.000
_cell.angle_alpha   90.00
_cell.angle_beta   90.00
_cell.angle_gamma   90.00
#
_symmetry.space_group_name_H-M   'P 1'
#
loop_
_entity.id
_entity.type
_entity.pdbx_description
1 polymer ?
#
loop_
_entity_poly.entity_id
_entity_poly.type
_entity_poly.pdbx_seq_one_letter_code
_entity_poly.pdbx_strand_id
1 'polypeptide(L)' 'MTQYHGGRVPIGRDVWTVTFTDGEQYEAIDVLVPSGSTNADAQAVAQSIIAPDYLPGMYVVDVRPYAGGL' A
#
# COMPACT_ATOMS: atom_id res chain seq x y z
N MET A 1 0.87 -9.91 8.04
CA MET A 1 -0.33 -9.57 7.27
C MET A 1 -0.61 -8.10 7.52
N THR A 2 -0.44 -7.25 6.49
CA THR A 2 -0.27 -5.78 6.62
C THR A 2 -1.13 -4.99 5.62
N GLN A 3 -1.89 -5.69 4.77
CA GLN A 3 -2.87 -5.09 3.88
C GLN A 3 -4.11 -4.68 4.68
N TYR A 4 -4.67 -3.52 4.35
CA TYR A 4 -5.88 -2.98 4.93
C TYR A 4 -7.06 -3.21 3.99
N HIS A 5 -8.16 -3.76 4.50
CA HIS A 5 -9.37 -4.07 3.74
C HIS A 5 -10.58 -3.24 4.20
N GLY A 6 -10.34 -2.09 4.83
CA GLY A 6 -11.38 -1.30 5.49
C GLY A 6 -11.57 -1.65 6.97
N GLY A 7 -12.37 -0.83 7.67
CA GLY A 7 -12.68 -1.00 9.09
C GLY A 7 -12.00 0.02 10.00
N ARG A 8 -11.68 -0.41 11.24
CA ARG A 8 -11.04 0.48 12.22
C ARG A 8 -9.53 0.43 12.06
N VAL A 9 -8.91 1.59 11.87
CA VAL A 9 -7.45 1.74 11.92
C VAL A 9 -6.98 1.58 13.38
N PRO A 10 -6.05 0.64 13.67
CA PRO A 10 -5.49 0.49 15.01
C PRO A 10 -4.78 1.76 15.50
N ILE A 11 -4.79 1.99 16.82
CA ILE A 11 -4.06 3.12 17.41
C ILE A 11 -2.57 2.99 17.09
N GLY A 12 -1.95 4.10 16.70
CA GLY A 12 -0.52 4.16 16.33
C GLY A 12 -0.20 3.56 14.96
N ARG A 13 -1.22 3.36 14.11
CA ARG A 13 -1.07 3.00 12.71
C ARG A 13 -1.71 4.06 11.82
N ASP A 14 -1.11 4.27 10.66
CA ASP A 14 -1.67 5.06 9.56
C ASP A 14 -1.95 4.14 8.38
N VAL A 15 -2.91 4.51 7.54
CA VAL A 15 -3.21 3.80 6.29
C VAL A 15 -2.63 4.61 5.13
N TRP A 16 -1.97 3.90 4.22
CA TRP A 16 -1.40 4.45 3.00
C TRP A 16 -1.89 3.66 1.79
N THR A 17 -2.18 4.35 0.69
CA THR A 17 -2.50 3.73 -0.58
C THR A 17 -1.25 3.69 -1.45
N VAL A 18 -0.92 2.50 -1.95
CA VAL A 18 0.19 2.27 -2.88
C VAL A 18 -0.38 1.79 -4.20
N THR A 19 -0.11 2.52 -5.27
CA THR A 19 -0.52 2.17 -6.64
C THR A 19 0.67 1.58 -7.39
N PHE A 20 0.44 0.48 -8.10
CA PHE A 20 1.44 -0.25 -8.86
C PHE A 20 0.87 -0.72 -10.21
N THR A 21 1.77 -1.02 -11.14
CA THR A 21 1.43 -1.40 -12.50
C THR A 21 2.50 -2.29 -13.11
N ASP A 22 2.12 -3.11 -14.08
CA ASP A 22 3.01 -3.84 -14.99
C ASP A 22 3.25 -3.09 -16.31
N GLY A 23 2.68 -1.89 -16.46
CA GLY A 23 2.66 -1.11 -17.68
C GLY A 23 1.39 -1.25 -18.51
N GLU A 24 0.53 -2.22 -18.21
CA GLU A 24 -0.76 -2.42 -18.88
C GLU A 24 -1.95 -2.19 -17.93
N GLN A 25 -1.86 -2.65 -16.68
CA GLN A 25 -2.92 -2.55 -15.69
C GLN A 25 -2.47 -1.77 -14.45
N TYR A 26 -3.38 -1.00 -13.86
CA TYR A 26 -3.12 -0.24 -12.64
C TYR A 26 -3.94 -0.81 -11.50
N GLU A 27 -3.28 -1.13 -10.40
CA GLU A 27 -3.90 -1.58 -9.16
C GLU A 27 -3.43 -0.76 -7.98
N ALA A 28 -4.22 -0.75 -6.90
CA ALA A 28 -3.85 -0.10 -5.66
C ALA A 28 -4.15 -1.02 -4.47
N ILE A 29 -3.24 -1.02 -3.50
CA ILE A 29 -3.45 -1.66 -2.20
C ILE A 29 -3.32 -0.63 -1.09
N ASP A 30 -4.14 -0.81 -0.07
CA ASP A 30 -4.03 -0.05 1.16
C ASP A 30 -3.21 -0.86 2.16
N VAL A 31 -2.27 -0.21 2.84
CA VAL A 31 -1.36 -0.85 3.80
C VAL A 31 -1.35 -0.11 5.13
N LEU A 32 -1.22 -0.87 6.22
CA LEU A 32 -1.06 -0.34 7.57
C LEU A 32 0.41 -0.16 7.90
N VAL A 33 0.83 1.09 8.10
CA VAL A 33 2.18 1.43 8.56
C VAL A 33 2.13 2.02 9.96
N PRO A 34 3.22 1.96 10.75
CA PRO A 34 3.33 2.75 11.97
C PRO A 34 3.02 4.23 11.74
N SER A 35 2.37 4.90 12.70
CA SER A 35 2.12 6.33 12.56
C SER A 35 3.43 7.13 12.46
N GLY A 36 3.46 8.12 11.56
CA GLY A 36 4.66 8.90 11.26
C GLY A 36 5.64 8.23 10.28
N SER A 37 5.27 7.10 9.69
CA SER A 37 6.01 6.49 8.59
C SER A 37 6.07 7.37 7.34
N THR A 38 7.10 7.13 6.53
CA THR A 38 7.34 7.82 5.26
C THR A 38 6.76 7.07 4.07
N ASN A 39 6.73 7.71 2.89
CA ASN A 39 6.36 7.05 1.64
C ASN A 39 7.21 5.80 1.36
N ALA A 40 8.52 5.83 1.68
CA ALA A 40 9.40 4.69 1.49
C ALA A 40 9.03 3.50 2.37
N ASP A 41 8.57 3.75 3.60
CA ASP A 41 8.11 2.69 4.51
C ASP A 41 6.83 2.03 3.98
N ALA A 42 5.86 2.85 3.54
CA ALA A 42 4.62 2.35 2.94
C ALA A 42 4.90 1.55 1.66
N GLN A 43 5.82 2.03 0.83
CA GLN A 43 6.26 1.32 -0.36
C GLN A 43 6.90 -0.04 -0.02
N ALA A 44 7.80 -0.09 0.97
CA ALA A 44 8.46 -1.33 1.36
C ALA A 44 7.46 -2.38 1.89
N VAL A 45 6.47 -1.94 2.68
CA VAL A 45 5.38 -2.80 3.14
C VAL A 45 4.56 -3.32 1.96
N ALA A 46 4.17 -2.44 1.04
CA ALA A 46 3.42 -2.84 -0.16
C ALA A 46 4.21 -3.81 -1.05
N GLN A 47 5.50 -3.59 -1.28
CA GLN A 47 6.35 -4.48 -2.08
C GLN A 47 6.43 -5.89 -1.49
N SER A 48 6.42 -6.02 -0.16
CA SER A 48 6.41 -7.34 0.51
C SER A 48 5.12 -8.13 0.29
N ILE A 49 4.03 -7.45 -0.10
CA ILE A 49 2.73 -8.05 -0.46
C ILE A 49 2.67 -8.30 -1.96
N ILE A 50 3.15 -7.36 -2.77
CA ILE A 50 3.09 -7.45 -4.24
C ILE A 50 4.01 -8.57 -4.75
N ALA A 51 5.24 -8.70 -4.22
CA ALA A 51 6.23 -9.66 -4.72
C ALA A 51 5.78 -11.14 -4.70
N PRO A 52 5.06 -11.65 -3.68
CA PRO A 52 4.54 -13.02 -3.71
C PRO A 52 3.23 -13.19 -4.49
N ASP A 53 2.36 -12.18 -4.50
CA ASP A 53 0.97 -12.33 -4.97
C ASP A 53 0.75 -11.87 -6.43
N TYR A 54 1.72 -11.15 -7.02
CA TYR A 54 1.59 -10.56 -8.36
C TYR A 54 2.68 -11.02 -9.35
N LEU A 55 2.43 -10.75 -10.64
CA LEU A 55 3.32 -11.13 -11.75
C LEU A 55 4.68 -10.40 -11.69
N PRO A 56 5.77 -11.05 -12.14
CA PRO A 56 7.06 -10.39 -12.32
C PRO A 56 6.94 -9.18 -13.26
N GLY A 57 7.52 -8.04 -12.87
CA GLY A 57 7.50 -6.80 -13.66
C GLY A 57 6.65 -5.68 -13.07
N MET A 58 5.92 -5.94 -11.99
CA MET A 58 5.17 -4.91 -11.26
C MET A 58 6.10 -3.87 -10.61
N TYR A 59 5.79 -2.58 -10.79
CA TYR A 59 6.48 -1.48 -10.13
C TYR A 59 5.50 -0.45 -9.54
N VAL A 60 5.92 0.18 -8.45
CA VAL A 60 5.12 1.19 -7.73
C VAL A 60 5.21 2.52 -8.47
N VAL A 61 4.06 3.17 -8.67
CA VAL A 61 3.93 4.45 -9.40
C VAL A 61 3.38 5.58 -8.55
N ASP A 62 2.67 5.28 -7.47
CA ASP A 62 2.18 6.29 -6.52
C ASP A 62 2.15 5.73 -5.09
N VAL A 63 2.46 6.60 -4.13
CA VAL A 63 2.39 6.30 -2.70
C VAL A 63 1.89 7.54 -2.00
N ARG A 64 0.70 7.43 -1.38
CA ARG A 64 0.04 8.57 -0.76
C ARG A 64 -0.71 8.17 0.51
N PRO A 65 -0.95 9.11 1.43
CA PRO A 65 -1.83 8.87 2.56
C PRO A 65 -3.20 8.40 2.08
N TYR A 66 -3.80 7.45 2.80
CA TYR A 66 -5.13 6.95 2.46
C TYR A 66 -6.15 8.08 2.50
N ALA A 67 -6.73 8.40 1.34
CA ALA A 67 -7.65 9.53 1.21
C ALA A 67 -9.05 9.22 1.78
N GLY A 68 -9.39 7.94 1.99
CA GLY A 68 -10.71 7.51 2.40
C GLY A 68 -11.77 7.83 1.36
N GLY A 69 -12.34 6.80 0.72
CA GLY A 69 -13.72 6.92 0.27
C GLY A 69 -14.60 6.80 1.51
N LEU A 70 -15.20 7.92 1.95
CA LEU A 70 -16.29 7.89 2.94
C LEU A 70 -17.48 7.09 2.38
#